data_AF-A0A8T4CHV0-F1
#
_entry.id   AF-A0A8T4CHV0-F1
#
_cell.length_a   1.000
_cell.length_b   1.000
_cell.length_c   1.000
_cell.angle_alpha   90.00
_cell.angle_beta   90.00
_cell.angle_gamma   90.00
#
_symmetry.space_group_name_H-M   'P 1'
#
loop_
_entity.id
_entity.type
_entity.pdbx_description
1 polymer ?
#
loop_
_entity_poly.entity_id
_entity_poly.type
_entity_poly.pdbx_seq_one_letter_code
_entity_poly.pdbx_strand_id
1 'polypeptide(L)'
;MPKNFTYADAGVNREQRAESKKALKKLQETYKHSHYGPVMRLPYGNIFPINKNSYLDLVIEGVGTKVLIAQLAEKYDTVGVDAVAMAVNDVIRSGATPLAIADNIHAQTSNPALVKDWLEGIAKGAADAGCPVTGGEIGDVAEIIKGIAEGKGFDMIVAAIGQVAKKEVITGKNIKPDDPIIGLRSSGLHSNGISLARKILFSHWGGKYEPDAVPDELDREV
;
A
#
# COMPACT_ATOMS: atom_id res chain seq x y z
N MET A 1 -29.09 6.85 -20.22
CA MET A 1 -28.56 5.63 -19.58
C MET A 1 -27.40 6.04 -18.69
N PRO A 2 -27.28 5.53 -17.45
CA PRO A 2 -26.09 5.76 -16.65
C PRO A 2 -24.87 5.20 -17.41
N LYS A 3 -23.80 5.97 -17.48
CA LYS A 3 -22.58 5.60 -18.20
C LYS A 3 -21.94 4.41 -17.48
N ASN A 4 -21.82 3.25 -18.13
CA ASN A 4 -21.10 2.11 -17.55
C ASN A 4 -19.63 2.50 -17.33
N PHE A 5 -19.21 2.59 -16.07
CA PHE A 5 -17.87 3.00 -15.67
C PHE A 5 -17.01 1.75 -15.42
N THR A 6 -15.92 1.58 -16.19
CA THR A 6 -14.98 0.48 -15.96
C THR A 6 -13.79 0.93 -15.10
N TYR A 7 -13.05 -0.03 -14.53
CA TYR A 7 -11.83 0.26 -13.78
C TYR A 7 -10.72 0.86 -14.68
N ALA A 8 -10.72 0.51 -15.98
CA ALA A 8 -9.84 1.11 -16.96
C ALA A 8 -10.18 2.58 -17.21
N ASP A 9 -11.48 2.94 -17.26
CA ASP A 9 -11.91 4.34 -17.32
C ASP A 9 -11.49 5.13 -16.07
N ALA A 10 -11.26 4.44 -14.95
CA ALA A 10 -10.70 5.02 -13.73
C ALA A 10 -9.17 5.27 -13.81
N GLY A 11 -8.53 4.92 -14.93
CA GLY A 11 -7.08 5.06 -15.15
C GLY A 11 -6.27 3.82 -14.80
N VAL A 12 -6.92 2.68 -14.53
CA VAL A 12 -6.24 1.44 -14.12
C VAL A 12 -6.51 0.31 -15.10
N ASN A 13 -5.66 0.21 -16.13
CA ASN A 13 -5.70 -0.89 -17.09
C ASN A 13 -4.94 -2.12 -16.53
N ARG A 14 -5.68 -3.16 -16.12
CA ARG A 14 -5.11 -4.38 -15.52
C ARG A 14 -4.32 -5.22 -16.53
N GLU A 15 -4.76 -5.31 -17.77
CA GLU A 15 -4.08 -6.07 -18.82
C GLU A 15 -2.75 -5.43 -19.18
N GLN A 16 -2.76 -4.11 -19.41
CA GLN A 16 -1.54 -3.34 -19.66
C GLN A 16 -0.56 -3.46 -18.48
N ARG A 17 -1.05 -3.34 -17.23
CA ARG A 17 -0.21 -3.52 -16.04
C ARG A 17 0.39 -4.92 -15.95
N ALA A 18 -0.38 -5.97 -16.30
CA ALA A 18 0.11 -7.34 -16.33
C ALA A 18 1.19 -7.53 -17.40
N GLU A 19 1.01 -6.94 -18.59
CA GLU A 19 2.01 -6.94 -19.66
C GLU A 19 3.29 -6.22 -19.23
N SER A 20 3.19 -5.00 -18.70
CA SER A 20 4.35 -4.23 -18.20
C SER A 20 5.10 -4.97 -17.09
N LYS A 21 4.39 -5.66 -16.18
CA LYS A 21 5.02 -6.45 -15.10
C LYS A 21 5.88 -7.60 -15.63
N LYS A 22 5.71 -8.06 -16.89
CA LYS A 22 6.62 -9.06 -17.48
C LYS A 22 8.06 -8.56 -17.58
N ALA A 23 8.27 -7.24 -17.70
CA ALA A 23 9.62 -6.65 -17.72
C ALA A 23 10.40 -6.89 -16.43
N LEU A 24 9.72 -7.12 -15.29
CA LEU A 24 10.37 -7.45 -14.00
C LEU A 24 11.20 -8.74 -14.07
N LYS A 25 10.95 -9.61 -15.06
CA LYS A 25 11.80 -10.78 -15.31
C LYS A 25 13.28 -10.40 -15.51
N LYS A 26 13.56 -9.21 -16.06
CA LYS A 26 14.94 -8.71 -16.23
C LYS A 26 15.70 -8.64 -14.90
N LEU A 27 15.03 -8.28 -13.81
CA LEU A 27 15.63 -8.19 -12.48
C LEU A 27 16.06 -9.56 -11.94
N GLN A 28 15.53 -10.66 -12.46
CA GLN A 28 15.92 -12.01 -12.03
C GLN A 28 17.37 -12.35 -12.42
N GLU A 29 17.93 -11.69 -13.44
CA GLU A 29 19.35 -11.81 -13.79
C GLU A 29 20.27 -11.35 -12.67
N THR A 30 19.78 -10.49 -11.75
CA THR A 30 20.55 -10.02 -10.59
C THR A 30 20.65 -11.06 -9.48
N TYR A 31 19.84 -12.13 -9.50
CA TYR A 31 19.83 -13.14 -8.43
C TYR A 31 21.16 -13.90 -8.34
N LYS A 32 21.97 -13.89 -9.40
CA LYS A 32 23.35 -14.41 -9.42
C LYS A 32 24.29 -13.70 -8.44
N HIS A 33 23.93 -12.49 -7.98
CA HIS A 33 24.69 -11.72 -7.00
C HIS A 33 24.33 -12.08 -5.54
N SER A 34 23.39 -13.01 -5.32
CA SER A 34 23.06 -13.48 -3.97
C SER A 34 24.14 -14.43 -3.43
N HIS A 35 24.83 -14.00 -2.37
CA HIS A 35 25.86 -14.81 -1.70
C HIS A 35 25.29 -15.78 -0.64
N TYR A 36 24.03 -15.62 -0.25
CA TYR A 36 23.39 -16.39 0.82
C TYR A 36 22.53 -17.56 0.33
N GLY A 37 22.42 -17.73 -0.99
CA GLY A 37 21.63 -18.78 -1.64
C GLY A 37 20.59 -18.24 -2.62
N PRO A 38 19.73 -19.10 -3.18
CA PRO A 38 18.74 -18.69 -4.16
C PRO A 38 17.59 -17.89 -3.52
N VAL A 39 17.22 -16.78 -4.14
CA VAL A 39 15.98 -16.04 -3.84
C VAL A 39 14.79 -16.97 -4.05
N MET A 40 13.91 -17.08 -3.05
CA MET A 40 12.73 -17.93 -3.11
C MET A 40 11.55 -17.13 -3.65
N ARG A 41 10.87 -17.67 -4.66
CA ARG A 41 9.65 -17.08 -5.22
C ARG A 41 8.43 -17.63 -4.51
N LEU A 42 7.49 -16.76 -4.19
CA LEU A 42 6.18 -17.07 -3.64
C LEU A 42 5.09 -16.62 -4.63
N PRO A 43 3.83 -17.06 -4.49
CA PRO A 43 2.75 -16.62 -5.37
C PRO A 43 2.60 -15.09 -5.49
N TYR A 44 2.86 -14.36 -4.39
CA TYR A 44 2.72 -12.91 -4.30
C TYR A 44 3.98 -12.24 -3.72
N GLY A 45 5.12 -12.39 -4.38
CA GLY A 45 6.37 -11.73 -4.00
C GLY A 45 7.55 -12.69 -3.91
N ASN A 46 8.70 -12.22 -3.42
CA ASN A 46 9.91 -13.02 -3.28
C ASN A 46 10.52 -12.78 -1.89
N ILE A 47 11.18 -13.80 -1.34
CA ILE A 47 11.91 -13.68 -0.07
C ILE A 47 13.40 -13.96 -0.28
N PHE A 48 14.24 -13.18 0.39
CA PHE A 48 15.70 -13.19 0.24
C PHE A 48 16.35 -14.06 1.32
N PRO A 49 17.19 -15.05 0.98
CA PRO A 49 17.88 -15.85 1.99
C PRO A 49 18.94 -15.01 2.70
N ILE A 50 18.99 -15.08 4.02
CA ILE A 50 20.04 -14.42 4.82
C ILE A 50 20.98 -15.41 5.51
N ASN A 51 20.57 -16.68 5.59
CA ASN A 51 21.40 -17.81 6.01
C ASN A 51 20.70 -19.11 5.58
N LYS A 52 21.24 -20.27 6.01
CA LYS A 52 20.70 -21.60 5.66
C LYS A 52 19.25 -21.85 6.13
N ASN A 53 18.81 -21.15 7.16
CA ASN A 53 17.58 -21.43 7.92
C ASN A 53 16.59 -20.27 7.96
N SER A 54 16.86 -19.12 7.32
CA SER A 54 16.00 -17.94 7.42
C SER A 54 16.00 -17.10 6.15
N TYR A 55 14.88 -16.43 5.93
CA TYR A 55 14.66 -15.47 4.85
C TYR A 55 14.20 -14.13 5.40
N LEU A 56 14.46 -13.07 4.64
CA LEU A 56 13.80 -11.77 4.77
C LEU A 56 12.72 -11.63 3.70
N ASP A 57 11.55 -11.13 4.08
CA ASP A 57 10.55 -10.59 3.16
C ASP A 57 10.70 -9.07 3.14
N LEU A 58 10.90 -8.51 1.95
CA LEU A 58 11.17 -7.09 1.72
C LEU A 58 10.06 -6.56 0.84
N VAL A 59 9.23 -5.68 1.40
CA VAL A 59 8.05 -5.14 0.74
C VAL A 59 8.17 -3.63 0.64
N ILE A 60 7.74 -3.08 -0.49
CA ILE A 60 7.61 -1.63 -0.70
C ILE A 60 6.21 -1.40 -1.25
N GLU A 61 5.42 -0.62 -0.54
CA GLU A 61 4.05 -0.28 -0.91
C GLU A 61 3.79 1.22 -0.77
N GLY A 62 2.84 1.70 -1.56
CA GLY A 62 2.38 3.09 -1.51
C GLY A 62 0.91 3.17 -1.15
N VAL A 63 0.49 4.30 -0.58
CA VAL A 63 -0.92 4.54 -0.26
C VAL A 63 -1.78 4.67 -1.53
N GLY A 64 -1.18 5.18 -2.61
CA GLY A 64 -1.87 5.43 -3.86
C GLY A 64 -2.86 6.59 -3.76
N THR A 65 -3.95 6.56 -4.54
CA THR A 65 -4.84 7.72 -4.69
C THR A 65 -5.68 8.07 -3.46
N LYS A 66 -5.55 7.34 -2.34
CA LYS A 66 -6.12 7.72 -1.04
C LYS A 66 -5.51 9.01 -0.48
N VAL A 67 -4.28 9.36 -0.87
CA VAL A 67 -3.67 10.66 -0.52
C VAL A 67 -4.51 11.86 -0.99
N LEU A 68 -5.29 11.69 -2.06
CA LEU A 68 -6.22 12.72 -2.53
C LEU A 68 -7.42 12.85 -1.59
N ILE A 69 -7.89 11.75 -1.01
CA ILE A 69 -8.99 11.79 -0.02
C ILE A 69 -8.52 12.46 1.27
N ALA A 70 -7.30 12.17 1.73
CA ALA A 70 -6.70 12.87 2.86
C ALA A 70 -6.65 14.39 2.63
N GLN A 71 -6.32 14.83 1.41
CA GLN A 71 -6.31 16.25 1.05
C GLN A 71 -7.72 16.86 1.03
N LEU A 72 -8.71 16.16 0.47
CA LEU A 72 -10.09 16.63 0.43
C LEU A 72 -10.71 16.78 1.83
N ALA A 73 -10.42 15.81 2.69
CA ALA A 73 -10.93 15.76 4.06
C ALA A 73 -10.13 16.65 5.03
N GLU A 74 -9.03 17.26 4.57
CA GLU A 74 -8.06 17.96 5.42
C GLU A 74 -7.61 17.13 6.63
N LYS A 75 -7.50 15.81 6.45
CA LYS A 75 -7.18 14.83 7.50
C LYS A 75 -6.00 13.97 7.09
N TYR A 76 -4.86 14.18 7.74
CA TYR A 76 -3.57 13.61 7.35
C TYR A 76 -2.99 12.64 8.40
N ASP A 77 -3.54 12.63 9.61
CA ASP A 77 -3.09 11.85 10.77
C ASP A 77 -3.36 10.34 10.67
N THR A 78 -4.17 9.91 9.70
CA THR A 78 -4.52 8.49 9.51
C THR A 78 -3.88 7.85 8.28
N VAL A 79 -3.43 8.64 7.31
CA VAL A 79 -2.93 8.10 6.03
C VAL A 79 -1.61 7.32 6.19
N GLY A 80 -0.83 7.65 7.22
CA GLY A 80 0.37 6.88 7.59
C GLY A 80 0.05 5.46 8.07
N VAL A 81 -1.09 5.25 8.74
CA VAL A 81 -1.55 3.92 9.16
C VAL A 81 -1.83 3.05 7.93
N ASP A 82 -2.52 3.61 6.95
CA ASP A 82 -2.80 2.95 5.68
C ASP A 82 -1.51 2.53 4.94
N ALA A 83 -0.49 3.39 4.95
CA ALA A 83 0.80 3.13 4.31
C ALA A 83 1.52 1.95 4.98
N VAL A 84 1.62 1.96 6.31
CA VAL A 84 2.23 0.88 7.08
C VAL A 84 1.47 -0.43 6.91
N ALA A 85 0.13 -0.40 7.02
CA ALA A 85 -0.70 -1.58 6.90
C ALA A 85 -0.55 -2.27 5.53
N MET A 86 -0.45 -1.49 4.45
CA MET A 86 -0.22 -2.04 3.10
C MET A 86 1.10 -2.82 3.04
N ALA A 87 2.20 -2.24 3.51
CA ALA A 87 3.51 -2.89 3.46
C ALA A 87 3.60 -4.10 4.42
N VAL A 88 3.11 -3.96 5.66
CA VAL A 88 3.21 -5.00 6.69
C VAL A 88 2.31 -6.20 6.38
N ASN A 89 1.09 -5.98 5.85
CA ASN A 89 0.22 -7.08 5.45
C ASN A 89 0.84 -7.96 4.35
N ASP A 90 1.61 -7.34 3.44
CA ASP A 90 2.33 -8.04 2.39
C ASP A 90 3.63 -8.72 2.87
N VAL A 91 4.13 -8.37 4.06
CA VAL A 91 5.20 -9.10 4.76
C VAL A 91 4.63 -10.36 5.43
N ILE A 92 3.56 -10.22 6.22
CA ILE A 92 3.04 -11.35 7.03
C ILE A 92 2.46 -12.48 6.17
N ARG A 93 2.07 -12.22 4.92
CA ARG A 93 1.57 -13.23 3.98
C ARG A 93 2.56 -14.36 3.69
N SER A 94 3.87 -14.15 3.85
CA SER A 94 4.89 -15.21 3.74
C SER A 94 5.10 -16.01 5.02
N GLY A 95 4.40 -15.64 6.12
CA GLY A 95 4.65 -16.13 7.46
C GLY A 95 5.74 -15.37 8.21
N ALA A 96 6.23 -14.25 7.65
CA ALA A 96 7.26 -13.45 8.28
C ALA A 96 6.72 -12.59 9.43
N THR A 97 7.52 -12.47 10.49
CA THR A 97 7.32 -11.49 11.55
C THR A 97 7.91 -10.16 11.11
N PRO A 98 7.16 -9.04 11.13
CA PRO A 98 7.69 -7.71 10.83
C PRO A 98 8.85 -7.34 11.76
N LEU A 99 9.92 -6.77 11.22
CA LEU A 99 11.14 -6.41 11.95
C LEU A 99 11.39 -4.91 12.01
N ALA A 100 11.25 -4.21 10.88
CA ALA A 100 11.46 -2.77 10.81
C ALA A 100 10.74 -2.17 9.60
N ILE A 101 10.48 -0.87 9.69
CA ILE A 101 9.83 -0.06 8.67
C ILE A 101 10.75 1.10 8.29
N ALA A 102 10.69 1.53 7.04
CA ALA A 102 11.18 2.83 6.61
C ALA A 102 10.16 3.53 5.70
N ASP A 103 10.12 4.86 5.71
CA ASP A 103 9.21 5.64 4.87
C ASP A 103 9.94 6.59 3.90
N ASN A 104 9.27 6.95 2.82
CA ASN A 104 9.71 7.99 1.91
C ASN A 104 8.51 8.83 1.49
N ILE A 105 8.57 10.13 1.80
CA ILE A 105 7.50 11.07 1.52
C ILE A 105 8.01 12.09 0.51
N HIS A 106 7.34 12.14 -0.63
CA HIS A 106 7.53 13.21 -1.60
C HIS A 106 6.41 14.23 -1.42
N ALA A 107 6.76 15.41 -0.94
CA ALA A 107 5.81 16.49 -0.68
C ALA A 107 5.91 17.58 -1.73
N GLN A 108 4.79 18.24 -2.03
CA GLN A 108 4.80 19.50 -2.76
C GLN A 108 5.52 20.58 -1.93
N THR A 109 5.34 20.55 -0.61
CA THR A 109 6.08 21.32 0.38
C THR A 109 6.03 20.61 1.73
N SER A 110 7.15 20.65 2.46
CA SER A 110 7.35 20.06 3.78
C SER A 110 6.75 20.92 4.88
N ASN A 111 5.46 21.26 4.74
CA ASN A 111 4.74 22.00 5.78
C ASN A 111 4.83 21.24 7.12
N PRO A 112 5.38 21.85 8.19
CA PRO A 112 5.62 21.12 9.45
C PRO A 112 4.38 20.50 10.08
N ALA A 113 3.20 21.09 9.89
CA ALA A 113 1.95 20.54 10.42
C ALA A 113 1.56 19.25 9.67
N LEU A 114 1.67 19.24 8.34
CA LEU A 114 1.39 18.04 7.54
C LEU A 114 2.38 16.91 7.87
N VAL A 115 3.68 17.25 7.95
CA VAL A 115 4.72 16.29 8.30
C VAL A 115 4.44 15.66 9.65
N LYS A 116 4.06 16.47 10.65
CA LYS A 116 3.68 15.97 11.98
C LYS A 116 2.53 14.95 11.87
N ASP A 117 1.45 15.30 11.17
CA ASP A 117 0.29 14.43 11.04
C ASP A 117 0.63 13.11 10.31
N TRP A 118 1.39 13.19 9.21
CA TRP A 118 1.84 11.99 8.49
C TRP A 118 2.64 11.05 9.38
N LEU A 119 3.59 11.59 10.15
CA LEU A 119 4.43 10.83 11.06
C LEU A 119 3.64 10.27 12.25
N GLU A 120 2.62 10.97 12.73
CA GLU A 120 1.70 10.45 13.76
C GLU A 120 0.96 9.20 13.26
N GLY A 121 0.45 9.23 12.03
CA GLY A 121 -0.17 8.08 11.39
C GLY A 121 0.80 6.91 11.20
N ILE A 122 2.02 7.19 10.74
CA ILE A 122 3.07 6.16 10.57
C ILE A 122 3.42 5.54 11.92
N ALA A 123 3.63 6.35 12.96
CA ALA A 123 3.97 5.88 14.30
C ALA A 123 2.86 4.98 14.87
N LYS A 124 1.59 5.36 14.68
CA LYS A 124 0.45 4.53 15.07
C LYS A 124 0.42 3.20 14.32
N GLY A 125 0.58 3.22 12.99
CA GLY A 125 0.62 1.99 12.19
C GLY A 125 1.78 1.06 12.58
N ALA A 126 2.95 1.63 12.90
CA ALA A 126 4.11 0.88 13.37
C ALA A 126 3.87 0.24 14.74
N ALA A 127 3.19 0.94 15.65
CA ALA A 127 2.77 0.39 16.93
C ALA A 127 1.79 -0.78 16.75
N ASP A 128 0.79 -0.64 15.86
CA ASP A 128 -0.16 -1.72 15.54
C ASP A 128 0.55 -2.93 14.89
N ALA A 129 1.58 -2.69 14.08
CA ALA A 129 2.41 -3.72 13.44
C ALA A 129 3.43 -4.37 14.40
N GLY A 130 3.65 -3.80 15.58
CA GLY A 130 4.62 -4.29 16.57
C GLY A 130 6.08 -4.17 16.11
N CYS A 131 6.42 -3.23 15.23
CA CYS A 131 7.79 -3.04 14.74
C CYS A 131 8.19 -1.55 14.66
N PRO A 132 9.48 -1.23 14.85
CA PRO A 132 9.96 0.15 14.81
C PRO A 132 10.07 0.71 13.39
N VAL A 133 9.93 2.04 13.27
CA VAL A 133 10.35 2.79 12.09
C VAL A 133 11.80 3.21 12.28
N THR A 134 12.70 2.68 11.46
CA THR A 134 14.16 2.80 11.65
C THR A 134 14.85 3.80 10.72
N GLY A 135 14.12 4.34 9.76
CA GLY A 135 14.63 5.35 8.84
C GLY A 135 13.52 5.93 7.99
N GLY A 136 13.78 7.08 7.40
CA GLY A 136 12.87 7.68 6.45
C GLY A 136 13.48 8.90 5.77
N GLU A 137 12.78 9.43 4.77
CA GLU A 137 13.20 10.64 4.06
C GLU A 137 11.98 11.45 3.61
N ILE A 138 12.07 12.78 3.72
CA ILE A 138 11.03 13.72 3.29
C ILE A 138 11.65 14.70 2.30
N GLY A 139 11.21 14.63 1.05
CA GLY A 139 11.71 15.47 -0.04
C GLY A 139 10.67 16.44 -0.57
N ASP A 140 11.06 17.72 -0.69
CA ASP A 140 10.26 18.75 -1.37
C ASP A 140 10.46 18.70 -2.89
N VAL A 141 9.41 18.30 -3.60
CA VAL A 141 9.43 18.03 -5.03
C VAL A 141 8.26 18.70 -5.76
N ALA A 142 8.07 20.00 -5.51
CA ALA A 142 6.94 20.80 -6.01
C ALA A 142 6.70 20.73 -7.53
N GLU A 143 7.74 20.51 -8.33
CA GLU A 143 7.64 20.36 -9.79
C GLU A 143 7.11 18.98 -10.22
N ILE A 144 7.28 17.96 -9.38
CA ILE A 144 6.88 16.56 -9.66
C ILE A 144 5.53 16.25 -9.02
N ILE A 145 5.33 16.65 -7.76
CA ILE A 145 4.12 16.37 -6.99
C ILE A 145 3.29 17.63 -6.83
N LYS A 146 2.02 17.52 -7.25
CA LYS A 146 1.00 18.55 -7.05
C LYS A 146 -0.22 17.95 -6.40
N GLY A 147 -0.78 18.67 -5.45
CA GLY A 147 -2.03 18.31 -4.79
C GLY A 147 -3.26 18.83 -5.54
N ILE A 148 -4.42 18.42 -5.05
CA ILE A 148 -5.69 19.06 -5.38
C ILE A 148 -5.90 20.36 -4.59
N ALA A 149 -5.24 20.46 -3.42
CA ALA A 149 -5.17 21.66 -2.61
C ALA A 149 -3.74 22.21 -2.65
N GLU A 150 -3.62 23.52 -2.74
CA GLU A 150 -2.34 24.21 -2.90
C GLU A 150 -1.40 23.91 -1.72
N GLY A 151 -0.18 23.46 -2.04
CA GLY A 151 0.83 23.13 -1.03
C GLY A 151 0.50 21.89 -0.19
N LYS A 152 -0.53 21.10 -0.56
CA LYS A 152 -0.95 19.89 0.16
C LYS A 152 -0.69 18.59 -0.60
N GLY A 153 -0.10 18.66 -1.80
CA GLY A 153 0.25 17.47 -2.57
C GLY A 153 1.31 16.65 -1.86
N PHE A 154 1.12 15.33 -1.82
CA PHE A 154 2.14 14.40 -1.36
C PHE A 154 1.93 13.01 -1.96
N ASP A 155 3.00 12.23 -2.00
CA ASP A 155 3.00 10.79 -2.15
C ASP A 155 3.77 10.16 -0.98
N MET A 156 3.36 8.97 -0.55
CA MET A 156 3.91 8.29 0.61
C MET A 156 4.14 6.81 0.27
N ILE A 157 5.41 6.41 0.35
CA ILE A 157 5.88 5.06 0.16
C ILE A 157 6.43 4.53 1.49
N VAL A 158 6.10 3.30 1.82
CA VAL A 158 6.61 2.61 3.00
C VAL A 158 7.27 1.31 2.57
N ALA A 159 8.49 1.10 3.06
CA ALA A 159 9.18 -0.17 3.02
C ALA A 159 9.03 -0.90 4.35
N ALA A 160 8.72 -2.18 4.31
CA ALA A 160 8.71 -3.05 5.48
C ALA A 160 9.62 -4.25 5.24
N ILE A 161 10.34 -4.64 6.28
CA ILE A 161 11.15 -5.86 6.29
C ILE A 161 10.62 -6.80 7.37
N GLY A 162 10.53 -8.09 7.05
CA GLY A 162 10.19 -9.14 8.02
C GLY A 162 11.10 -10.33 7.87
N GLN A 163 11.14 -11.19 8.90
CA GLN A 163 11.93 -12.41 8.90
C GLN A 163 11.06 -13.64 9.10
N VAL A 164 11.40 -14.72 8.41
CA VAL A 164 10.74 -16.02 8.54
C VAL A 164 11.77 -17.14 8.57
N ALA A 165 11.55 -18.15 9.43
CA ALA A 165 12.35 -19.36 9.39
C ALA A 165 12.00 -20.17 8.13
N LYS A 166 12.99 -20.79 7.50
CA LYS A 166 12.82 -21.58 6.26
C LYS A 166 11.72 -22.64 6.37
N LYS A 167 11.54 -23.23 7.56
CA LYS A 167 10.55 -24.27 7.84
C LYS A 167 9.12 -23.72 8.03
N GLU A 168 8.97 -22.41 8.26
CA GLU A 168 7.71 -21.71 8.57
C GLU A 168 7.17 -20.91 7.38
N VAL A 169 7.92 -20.84 6.28
CA VAL A 169 7.51 -20.11 5.07
C VAL A 169 6.18 -20.63 4.55
N ILE A 170 5.21 -19.73 4.43
CA ILE A 170 3.90 -20.00 3.84
C ILE A 170 4.01 -19.87 2.33
N THR A 171 3.90 -21.00 1.62
CA THR A 171 4.02 -21.03 0.15
C THR A 171 2.71 -21.32 -0.58
N GLY A 172 1.67 -21.74 0.15
CA GLY A 172 0.40 -22.20 -0.41
C GLY A 172 0.45 -23.59 -1.07
N LYS A 173 1.62 -24.25 -1.16
CA LYS A 173 1.78 -25.54 -1.86
C LYS A 173 0.98 -26.71 -1.27
N ASN A 174 0.56 -26.60 -0.01
CA ASN A 174 -0.16 -27.63 0.72
C ASN A 174 -1.69 -27.42 0.69
N ILE A 175 -2.17 -26.38 0.01
CA ILE A 175 -3.61 -26.13 -0.17
C ILE A 175 -4.19 -27.25 -1.02
N LYS A 176 -5.34 -27.78 -0.60
CA LYS A 176 -6.05 -28.89 -1.25
C LYS A 176 -7.55 -28.60 -1.34
N PRO A 177 -8.30 -29.34 -2.20
CA PRO A 177 -9.76 -29.30 -2.17
C PRO A 177 -10.29 -29.51 -0.75
N ASP A 178 -11.40 -28.83 -0.44
CA ASP A 178 -12.10 -28.86 0.85
C ASP A 178 -11.39 -28.16 2.03
N ASP A 179 -10.22 -27.52 1.82
CA ASP A 179 -9.67 -26.61 2.82
C ASP A 179 -10.59 -25.40 3.04
N PRO A 180 -10.88 -25.00 4.30
CA PRO A 180 -11.73 -23.85 4.58
C PRO A 180 -11.03 -22.53 4.23
N ILE A 181 -11.79 -21.58 3.69
CA ILE A 181 -11.34 -20.20 3.49
C ILE A 181 -11.86 -19.35 4.64
N ILE A 182 -10.94 -18.75 5.40
CA ILE A 182 -11.27 -17.81 6.48
C ILE A 182 -10.96 -16.40 6.01
N GLY A 183 -11.98 -15.55 5.97
CA GLY A 183 -11.84 -14.13 5.68
C GLY A 183 -11.80 -13.31 6.97
N LEU A 184 -10.87 -12.36 7.06
CA LEU A 184 -10.87 -11.33 8.11
C LEU A 184 -11.59 -10.08 7.57
N ARG A 185 -12.52 -9.54 8.36
CA ARG A 185 -13.29 -8.35 7.96
C ARG A 185 -12.34 -7.15 7.75
N SER A 186 -12.50 -6.45 6.62
CA SER A 186 -11.79 -5.19 6.37
C SER A 186 -12.42 -4.03 7.14
N SER A 187 -11.70 -2.93 7.30
CA SER A 187 -12.23 -1.66 7.86
C SER A 187 -12.92 -0.78 6.80
N GLY A 188 -13.16 -1.32 5.59
CA GLY A 188 -13.69 -0.59 4.44
C GLY A 188 -12.88 -0.87 3.16
N LEU A 189 -12.66 0.16 2.35
CA LEU A 189 -11.91 0.09 1.08
C LEU A 189 -10.39 -0.14 1.26
N HIS A 190 -9.87 0.02 2.49
CA HIS A 190 -8.43 0.09 2.76
C HIS A 190 -7.77 1.16 1.87
N SER A 191 -6.75 0.80 1.10
CA SER A 191 -6.03 1.70 0.18
C SER A 191 -6.22 1.34 -1.29
N ASN A 192 -7.16 0.45 -1.62
CA ASN A 192 -7.39 -0.03 -2.98
C ASN A 192 -8.75 0.41 -3.54
N GLY A 193 -8.83 0.58 -4.86
CA GLY A 193 -10.09 0.96 -5.54
C GLY A 193 -10.51 2.43 -5.39
N ILE A 194 -9.70 3.24 -4.69
CA ILE A 194 -10.03 4.64 -4.36
C ILE A 194 -10.31 5.51 -5.59
N SER A 195 -9.56 5.34 -6.68
CA SER A 195 -9.81 6.08 -7.92
C SER A 195 -11.21 5.85 -8.49
N LEU A 196 -11.70 4.60 -8.44
CA LEU A 196 -13.05 4.27 -8.90
C LEU A 196 -14.10 4.83 -7.93
N ALA A 197 -13.92 4.60 -6.63
CA ALA A 197 -14.82 5.11 -5.60
C ALA A 197 -14.99 6.64 -5.71
N ARG A 198 -13.88 7.38 -5.82
CA ARG A 198 -13.91 8.84 -5.98
C ARG A 198 -14.63 9.27 -7.26
N LYS A 199 -14.41 8.61 -8.39
CA LYS A 199 -15.09 8.96 -9.65
C LYS A 199 -16.59 8.72 -9.59
N ILE A 200 -17.02 7.62 -8.98
CA ILE A 200 -18.45 7.32 -8.77
C ILE A 200 -19.04 8.39 -7.84
N LEU A 201 -18.49 8.57 -6.64
CA LEU A 201 -19.02 9.53 -5.65
C LEU A 201 -19.07 10.96 -6.19
N PHE A 202 -18.01 11.45 -6.83
CA PHE A 202 -18.00 12.80 -7.41
C PHE A 202 -18.97 12.96 -8.57
N SER A 203 -19.22 11.90 -9.35
CA SER A 203 -20.27 11.93 -10.38
C SER A 203 -21.65 12.05 -9.76
N HIS A 204 -21.91 11.39 -8.62
CA HIS A 204 -23.20 11.45 -7.91
C HIS A 204 -23.39 12.76 -7.14
N TRP A 205 -22.32 13.38 -6.64
CA TRP A 205 -22.36 14.67 -5.93
C TRP A 205 -22.27 15.91 -6.84
N GLY A 206 -22.43 15.77 -8.16
CA GLY A 206 -22.33 16.91 -9.09
C GLY A 206 -20.96 17.61 -9.05
N GLY A 207 -19.89 16.88 -8.68
CA GLY A 207 -18.53 17.38 -8.60
C GLY A 207 -18.13 18.03 -7.27
N LYS A 208 -18.97 18.00 -6.23
CA LYS A 208 -18.65 18.54 -4.90
C LYS A 208 -18.24 17.44 -3.93
N TYR A 209 -17.38 17.77 -2.97
CA TYR A 209 -17.03 16.92 -1.83
C TYR A 209 -17.43 17.64 -0.56
N GLU A 210 -18.26 17.00 0.26
CA GLU A 210 -18.59 17.44 1.62
C GLU A 210 -18.26 16.25 2.54
N PRO A 211 -17.31 16.39 3.49
CA PRO A 211 -16.76 15.27 4.27
C PRO A 211 -17.80 14.37 4.94
N ASP A 212 -18.90 14.95 5.40
CA ASP A 212 -19.94 14.28 6.18
C ASP A 212 -21.23 14.02 5.37
N ALA A 213 -21.24 14.34 4.07
CA ALA A 213 -22.42 14.09 3.24
C ALA A 213 -22.56 12.61 2.92
N VAL A 214 -23.74 12.05 3.19
CA VAL A 214 -24.12 10.72 2.70
C VAL A 214 -24.92 10.93 1.41
N PRO A 215 -24.45 10.45 0.25
CA PRO A 215 -25.24 10.49 -0.96
C PRO A 215 -26.51 9.65 -0.79
N ASP A 216 -27.64 10.15 -1.31
CA ASP A 216 -28.85 9.35 -1.44
C ASP A 216 -28.55 8.01 -2.13
N GLU A 217 -29.18 6.92 -1.70
CA GLU A 217 -29.00 5.54 -2.21
C GLU A 217 -27.70 4.82 -1.76
N LEU A 218 -26.82 5.47 -0.97
CA LEU A 218 -25.63 4.87 -0.36
C LEU A 218 -25.74 4.73 1.17
N ASP A 219 -26.96 4.48 1.64
CA ASP A 219 -27.38 4.30 3.05
C ASP A 219 -27.21 2.86 3.58
N ARG A 220 -26.62 1.96 2.78
CA ARG A 220 -26.43 0.57 3.17
C ARG A 220 -25.16 0.40 4.01
N GLU A 221 -25.33 0.19 5.31
CA GLU A 221 -24.37 -0.57 6.10
C GLU A 221 -24.23 -1.98 5.48
N VAL A 222 -23.00 -2.42 5.26
CA VAL A 222 -22.67 -3.79 4.81
C VAL A 222 -22.07 -4.57 5.96
#